data_AF-A0A1F0P2S6-F1
#
_entry.id   AF-A0A1F0P2S6-F1
#
_cell.length_a   1.000
_cell.length_b   1.000
_cell.length_c   1.000
_cell.angle_alpha   90.00
_cell.angle_beta   90.00
_cell.angle_gamma   90.00
#
_symmetry.space_group_name_H-M   'P 1'
#
loop_
_entity.id
_entity.type
_entity.pdbx_description
1 polymer ?
#
loop_
_entity_poly.entity_id
_entity_poly.type
_entity_poly.pdbx_seq_one_letter_code
_entity_poly.pdbx_strand_id
1 'polypeptide(L)'
;MKTIFNPIILLMVLSIGIFSACNEDVSVDSIYITAAENTPITNFSAKKTGDALGITISSALIAKSDIEGELLVENALVASYNSAHGEDYQSLPNGVCELSDTHVKIVNGNYRSEAVKLVVKDIEALKKGVNYLVPIRLVSNAKRYPVLPGSDVLYVVINRTLLMNVPKFNGENYFKVNFKDNDVSKFQNLDAFTIEARVSMWEFPKYYGGNLMGIIGFPESENIEKSAWLFVDGTPDRVGGAGNVPVFMFGVKQWSVYAGKLGFTLAKNEWYHVAGVFSNNKLLLYIDGILFAEAEYKKKVSFTENFYIGAAPGVQDGFFLKGSVSEARLWTRALTAAELRNPLHRCFVEVDSKGLEGYWKLDDMSDNCKDYTGHGHTAVKGGEGKIEWIKEVPCP
;
A
#
# COMPACT_ATOMS: atom_id res chain seq x y z
N MET A 1 46.29 -30.30 59.74
CA MET A 1 45.38 -31.42 59.42
C MET A 1 45.78 -31.92 58.03
N LYS A 2 46.96 -32.57 57.90
CA LYS A 2 47.17 -34.03 57.75
C LYS A 2 46.36 -34.64 56.58
N THR A 3 46.96 -34.82 55.38
CA THR A 3 47.61 -36.07 54.85
C THR A 3 46.57 -37.18 54.57
N ILE A 4 46.52 -37.99 53.49
CA ILE A 4 47.53 -38.57 52.58
C ILE A 4 46.82 -39.58 51.61
N PHE A 5 47.46 -39.89 50.46
CA PHE A 5 47.44 -41.16 49.64
C PHE A 5 46.39 -41.48 48.54
N ASN A 6 46.95 -41.64 47.33
CA ASN A 6 46.60 -42.56 46.22
C ASN A 6 46.94 -44.03 46.64
N PRO A 7 46.40 -45.15 46.07
CA PRO A 7 46.60 -45.56 44.66
C PRO A 7 45.49 -46.47 44.04
N ILE A 8 45.55 -46.73 42.72
CA ILE A 8 45.62 -48.08 42.08
C ILE A 8 45.29 -48.00 40.59
N ILE A 9 46.15 -48.67 39.85
CA ILE A 9 46.23 -48.94 38.41
C ILE A 9 45.16 -49.95 37.98
N LEU A 10 44.53 -49.75 36.83
CA LEU A 10 44.23 -50.87 35.93
C LEU A 10 44.22 -50.42 34.46
N LEU A 11 45.25 -50.86 33.73
CA LEU A 11 45.28 -50.97 32.28
C LEU A 11 44.16 -51.92 31.82
N MET A 12 43.35 -51.52 30.84
CA MET A 12 42.72 -52.47 29.94
C MET A 12 42.82 -51.94 28.52
N VAL A 13 43.79 -52.49 27.79
CA VAL A 13 43.87 -52.46 26.33
C VAL A 13 42.76 -53.36 25.82
N LEU A 14 41.89 -52.87 24.93
CA LEU A 14 41.23 -53.75 23.96
C LEU A 14 40.84 -53.00 22.69
N SER A 15 41.61 -53.32 21.64
CA SER A 15 41.19 -53.54 20.25
C SER A 15 40.43 -52.43 19.51
N ILE A 16 41.21 -51.78 18.64
CA ILE A 16 40.85 -51.30 17.31
C ILE A 16 39.75 -52.15 16.68
N GLY A 17 38.59 -51.51 16.44
CA GLY A 17 37.59 -51.95 15.49
C GLY A 17 37.19 -50.73 14.68
N ILE A 18 37.95 -50.42 13.62
CA ILE A 18 37.52 -49.50 12.58
C ILE A 18 36.38 -50.21 11.85
N PHE A 19 35.16 -50.06 12.36
CA PHE A 19 33.99 -50.22 11.51
C PHE A 19 33.94 -48.98 10.63
N SER A 20 34.58 -49.09 9.47
CA SER A 20 34.19 -48.33 8.29
C SER A 20 32.79 -48.82 7.94
N ALA A 21 31.79 -48.31 8.66
CA ALA A 21 30.44 -48.30 8.14
C ALA A 21 30.49 -47.32 6.96
N CYS A 22 30.63 -47.87 5.77
CA CYS A 22 30.21 -47.18 4.56
C CYS A 22 28.73 -46.83 4.80
N ASN A 23 28.46 -45.61 5.26
CA ASN A 23 27.27 -44.94 4.79
C ASN A 23 27.52 -44.77 3.30
N GLU A 24 27.05 -45.74 2.51
CA GLU A 24 26.57 -45.37 1.19
C GLU A 24 25.49 -44.31 1.47
N ASP A 25 25.88 -43.04 1.37
CA ASP A 25 24.95 -41.96 1.07
C ASP A 25 24.29 -42.40 -0.23
N VAL A 26 23.19 -43.13 -0.11
CA VAL A 26 22.22 -43.23 -1.19
C VAL A 26 21.67 -41.82 -1.28
N SER A 27 22.36 -40.95 -2.03
CA SER A 27 21.84 -39.67 -2.45
C SER A 27 20.65 -40.01 -3.36
N VAL A 28 19.49 -40.18 -2.75
CA VAL A 28 18.28 -40.32 -3.53
C VAL A 28 18.10 -38.97 -4.22
N ASP A 29 18.26 -38.95 -5.55
CA ASP A 29 18.03 -37.74 -6.33
C ASP A 29 16.60 -37.30 -6.08
N SER A 30 16.41 -36.22 -5.32
CA SER A 30 15.09 -35.68 -5.03
C SER A 30 14.77 -34.51 -5.96
N ILE A 31 13.49 -34.32 -6.24
CA ILE A 31 12.99 -33.10 -6.86
C ILE A 31 12.31 -32.20 -5.84
N TYR A 32 12.32 -30.89 -6.07
CA TYR A 32 11.73 -29.90 -5.19
C TYR A 32 11.27 -28.68 -5.97
N ILE A 33 10.33 -27.90 -5.42
CA ILE A 33 9.98 -26.61 -5.99
C ILE A 33 11.14 -25.64 -5.73
N THR A 34 11.73 -25.10 -6.78
CA THR A 34 12.97 -24.31 -6.72
C THR A 34 12.89 -23.16 -5.72
N ALA A 35 11.78 -22.43 -5.69
CA ALA A 35 11.61 -21.31 -4.76
C ALA A 35 11.51 -21.78 -3.29
N ALA A 36 10.92 -22.96 -3.07
CA ALA A 36 10.72 -23.55 -1.76
C ALA A 36 12.00 -24.14 -1.14
N GLU A 37 13.13 -24.12 -1.86
CA GLU A 37 14.45 -24.49 -1.32
C GLU A 37 14.91 -23.52 -0.23
N ASN A 38 14.65 -22.23 -0.42
CA ASN A 38 15.04 -21.19 0.53
C ASN A 38 13.93 -20.91 1.55
N THR A 39 12.70 -20.73 1.06
CA THR A 39 11.52 -20.49 1.88
C THR A 39 10.28 -21.02 1.19
N PRO A 40 9.37 -21.72 1.90
CA PRO A 40 8.18 -22.29 1.29
C PRO A 40 7.12 -21.25 0.94
N ILE A 41 7.36 -19.95 1.17
CA ILE A 41 6.41 -18.86 0.86
C ILE A 41 7.01 -17.84 -0.10
N THR A 42 6.17 -17.34 -1.01
CA THR A 42 6.52 -16.25 -1.93
C THR A 42 5.34 -15.30 -2.16
N ASN A 43 5.62 -14.04 -2.49
CA ASN A 43 4.61 -13.03 -2.78
C ASN A 43 4.46 -12.83 -4.29
N PHE A 44 3.22 -12.69 -4.76
CA PHE A 44 2.89 -12.34 -6.14
C PHE A 44 1.84 -11.23 -6.19
N SER A 45 2.31 -10.02 -6.47
CA SER A 45 1.46 -8.83 -6.59
C SER A 45 1.03 -8.62 -8.04
N ALA A 46 -0.20 -9.02 -8.34
CA ALA A 46 -0.80 -8.92 -9.66
C ALA A 46 -1.31 -7.50 -9.94
N LYS A 47 -1.04 -6.99 -11.14
CA LYS A 47 -1.44 -5.66 -11.59
C LYS A 47 -2.57 -5.72 -12.62
N LYS A 48 -2.60 -6.78 -13.43
CA LYS A 48 -3.57 -6.96 -14.52
C LYS A 48 -3.84 -8.44 -14.81
N THR A 49 -4.94 -8.70 -15.51
CA THR A 49 -5.21 -10.01 -16.11
C THR A 49 -4.08 -10.40 -17.05
N GLY A 50 -3.63 -11.64 -16.94
CA GLY A 50 -2.51 -12.21 -17.70
C GLY A 50 -1.15 -12.10 -17.01
N ASP A 51 -1.04 -11.36 -15.90
CA ASP A 51 0.16 -11.41 -15.08
C ASP A 51 0.38 -12.83 -14.57
N ALA A 52 1.65 -13.24 -14.47
CA ALA A 52 2.00 -14.61 -14.13
C ALA A 52 3.23 -14.72 -13.25
N LEU A 53 3.20 -15.69 -12.33
CA LEU A 53 4.35 -16.13 -11.55
C LEU A 53 4.91 -17.42 -12.16
N GLY A 54 6.19 -17.43 -12.53
CA GLY A 54 6.88 -18.64 -12.98
C GLY A 54 7.28 -19.54 -11.83
N ILE A 55 6.92 -20.81 -11.91
CA ILE A 55 7.22 -21.86 -10.93
C ILE A 55 8.06 -22.91 -11.64
N THR A 56 9.22 -23.20 -11.06
CA THR A 56 10.13 -24.24 -11.57
C THR A 56 10.34 -25.30 -10.51
N ILE A 57 10.69 -26.50 -10.96
CA ILE A 57 11.23 -27.53 -10.08
C ILE A 57 12.71 -27.73 -10.39
N SER A 58 13.47 -28.13 -9.38
CA SER A 58 14.88 -28.48 -9.50
C SER A 58 15.14 -29.87 -8.92
N SER A 59 16.19 -30.51 -9.41
CA SER A 59 16.76 -31.74 -8.86
C SER A 59 18.11 -31.44 -8.23
N ALA A 60 18.49 -32.21 -7.20
CA ALA A 60 19.76 -32.04 -6.51
C ALA A 60 20.97 -32.23 -7.44
N LEU A 61 20.88 -33.15 -8.42
CA LEU A 61 21.89 -33.41 -9.43
C LEU A 61 21.33 -33.20 -10.85
N ILE A 62 22.23 -33.14 -11.83
CA ILE A 62 21.87 -33.13 -13.24
C ILE A 62 21.12 -34.43 -13.58
N ALA A 63 19.93 -34.28 -14.16
CA ALA A 63 19.05 -35.36 -14.52
C ALA A 63 19.70 -36.25 -15.59
N LYS A 64 19.74 -37.57 -15.34
CA LYS A 64 20.28 -38.58 -16.26
C LYS A 64 19.23 -39.11 -17.26
N SER A 65 17.99 -38.69 -17.09
CA SER A 65 16.82 -38.95 -17.91
C SER A 65 15.81 -37.84 -17.64
N ASP A 66 14.78 -37.68 -18.47
CA ASP A 66 13.69 -36.76 -18.15
C ASP A 66 13.08 -37.11 -16.78
N ILE A 67 12.81 -36.08 -15.96
CA ILE A 67 12.14 -36.20 -14.67
C ILE A 67 10.81 -35.46 -14.76
N GLU A 68 9.72 -36.18 -14.55
CA GLU A 68 8.36 -35.65 -14.61
C GLU A 68 7.79 -35.48 -13.20
N GLY A 69 7.10 -34.36 -13.01
CA GLY A 69 6.27 -34.09 -11.84
C GLY A 69 4.98 -33.40 -12.23
N GLU A 70 4.08 -33.30 -11.26
CA GLU A 70 2.81 -32.60 -11.38
C GLU A 70 2.71 -31.51 -10.31
N LEU A 71 2.21 -30.34 -10.69
CA LEU A 71 1.91 -29.22 -9.80
C LEU A 71 0.40 -29.13 -9.59
N LEU A 72 -0.02 -29.19 -8.33
CA LEU A 72 -1.42 -29.20 -7.93
C LEU A 72 -1.71 -28.05 -6.97
N VAL A 73 -2.79 -27.30 -7.23
CA VAL A 73 -3.29 -26.30 -6.29
C VAL A 73 -4.08 -26.99 -5.19
N GLU A 74 -3.67 -26.81 -3.93
CA GLU A 74 -4.23 -27.50 -2.77
C GLU A 74 -4.81 -26.53 -1.74
N ASN A 75 -5.96 -25.94 -2.08
CA ASN A 75 -6.65 -24.95 -1.24
C ASN A 75 -6.96 -25.44 0.19
N ALA A 76 -7.01 -26.76 0.41
CA ALA A 76 -7.23 -27.35 1.74
C ALA A 76 -6.11 -27.00 2.75
N LEU A 77 -4.90 -26.67 2.29
CA LEU A 77 -3.78 -26.33 3.16
C LEU A 77 -3.85 -24.91 3.75
N VAL A 78 -4.74 -24.04 3.27
CA VAL A 78 -4.80 -22.63 3.69
C VAL A 78 -5.13 -22.50 5.17
N ALA A 79 -6.13 -23.23 5.66
CA ALA A 79 -6.55 -23.16 7.07
C ALA A 79 -5.45 -23.65 8.02
N SER A 80 -4.76 -24.75 7.66
CA SER A 80 -3.63 -25.26 8.44
C SER A 80 -2.45 -24.30 8.43
N TYR A 81 -2.17 -23.66 7.29
CA TYR A 81 -1.10 -22.66 7.18
C TYR A 81 -1.37 -21.47 8.12
N ASN A 82 -2.56 -20.88 8.01
CA ASN A 82 -3.01 -19.77 8.83
C ASN A 82 -2.89 -20.08 10.33
N SER A 83 -3.44 -21.23 10.76
CA SER A 83 -3.37 -21.64 12.16
C SER A 83 -1.94 -21.86 12.66
N ALA A 84 -1.04 -22.36 11.82
CA ALA A 84 0.35 -22.61 12.21
C ALA A 84 1.21 -21.34 12.25
N HIS A 85 0.82 -20.29 11.53
CA HIS A 85 1.65 -19.09 11.33
C HIS A 85 1.02 -17.83 11.97
N GLY A 86 -0.20 -17.89 12.48
CA GLY A 86 -0.92 -16.73 13.02
C GLY A 86 -1.39 -15.77 11.92
N GLU A 87 -1.60 -16.29 10.72
CA GLU A 87 -2.03 -15.53 9.54
C GLU A 87 -3.55 -15.66 9.32
N ASP A 88 -4.12 -14.82 8.46
CA ASP A 88 -5.54 -14.84 8.09
C ASP A 88 -5.73 -14.68 6.57
N TYR A 89 -4.93 -15.41 5.78
CA TYR A 89 -5.05 -15.39 4.33
C TYR A 89 -6.35 -16.05 3.87
N GLN A 90 -6.95 -15.49 2.82
CA GLN A 90 -8.16 -16.04 2.21
C GLN A 90 -7.82 -17.11 1.17
N SER A 91 -8.68 -18.12 1.02
CA SER A 91 -8.55 -19.06 -0.10
C SER A 91 -8.89 -18.37 -1.42
N LEU A 92 -8.11 -18.64 -2.47
CA LEU A 92 -8.37 -18.09 -3.79
C LEU A 92 -9.68 -18.66 -4.37
N PRO A 93 -10.59 -17.83 -4.91
CA PRO A 93 -11.76 -18.33 -5.62
C PRO A 93 -11.36 -19.13 -6.86
N ASN A 94 -12.17 -20.15 -7.20
CA ASN A 94 -11.91 -21.00 -8.36
C ASN A 94 -11.87 -20.19 -9.67
N GLY A 95 -10.91 -20.48 -10.54
CA GLY A 95 -10.78 -19.86 -11.87
C GLY A 95 -10.14 -18.46 -11.87
N VAL A 96 -9.81 -17.89 -10.71
CA VAL A 96 -9.16 -16.56 -10.64
C VAL A 96 -7.69 -16.61 -11.04
N CYS A 97 -6.98 -17.66 -10.61
CA CYS A 97 -5.65 -17.98 -11.08
C CYS A 97 -5.60 -19.45 -11.52
N GLU A 98 -4.85 -19.74 -12.58
CA GLU A 98 -4.69 -21.10 -13.08
C GLU A 98 -3.23 -21.35 -13.47
N LEU A 99 -2.79 -22.59 -13.28
CA LEU A 99 -1.51 -23.03 -13.83
C LEU A 99 -1.62 -23.17 -15.35
N SER A 100 -0.59 -22.75 -16.08
CA SER A 100 -0.52 -22.87 -17.53
C SER A 100 -0.43 -24.33 -18.01
N ASP A 101 0.10 -25.19 -17.16
CA ASP A 101 0.16 -26.63 -17.30
C ASP A 101 0.23 -27.23 -15.88
N THR A 102 -0.28 -28.44 -15.67
CA THR A 102 -0.05 -29.16 -14.41
C THR A 102 1.23 -29.99 -14.49
N HIS A 103 1.66 -30.38 -15.69
CA HIS A 103 2.87 -31.16 -15.88
C HIS A 103 4.10 -30.26 -15.87
N VAL A 104 5.15 -30.70 -15.18
CA VAL A 104 6.45 -30.04 -15.16
C VAL A 104 7.55 -31.06 -15.41
N LYS A 105 8.56 -30.67 -16.18
CA LYS A 105 9.62 -31.59 -16.62
C LYS A 105 11.01 -30.99 -16.50
N ILE A 106 11.92 -31.72 -15.84
CA ILE A 106 13.35 -31.49 -15.94
C ILE A 106 13.85 -32.35 -17.10
N VAL A 107 14.28 -31.70 -18.19
CA VAL A 107 14.81 -32.39 -19.37
C VAL A 107 16.16 -33.03 -19.04
N ASN A 108 16.42 -34.23 -19.57
CA ASN A 108 17.71 -34.91 -19.47
C ASN A 108 18.88 -33.96 -19.78
N GLY A 109 19.92 -33.99 -18.92
CA GLY A 109 21.08 -33.10 -19.01
C GLY A 109 20.91 -31.74 -18.31
N ASN A 110 19.72 -31.43 -17.78
CA ASN A 110 19.47 -30.25 -16.95
C ASN A 110 19.22 -30.63 -15.48
N TYR A 111 19.24 -29.65 -14.58
CA TYR A 111 18.87 -29.81 -13.17
C TYR A 111 17.65 -28.97 -12.77
N ARG A 112 17.11 -28.17 -13.69
CA ARG A 112 15.95 -27.30 -13.48
C ARG A 112 15.00 -27.37 -14.67
N SER A 113 13.71 -27.30 -14.40
CA SER A 113 12.66 -27.28 -15.42
C SER A 113 12.51 -25.91 -16.07
N GLU A 114 11.85 -25.88 -17.23
CA GLU A 114 11.15 -24.67 -17.68
C GLU A 114 10.05 -24.28 -16.68
N ALA A 115 9.63 -23.01 -16.71
CA ALA A 115 8.64 -22.50 -15.78
C ALA A 115 7.21 -22.84 -16.20
N VAL A 116 6.47 -23.50 -15.30
CA VAL A 116 5.01 -23.51 -15.30
C VAL A 116 4.52 -22.18 -14.72
N LYS A 117 3.55 -21.54 -15.35
CA LYS A 117 3.09 -20.21 -14.96
C LYS A 117 1.79 -20.30 -14.17
N LEU A 118 1.74 -19.71 -12.98
CA LEU A 118 0.49 -19.39 -12.30
C LEU A 118 -0.02 -18.04 -12.84
N VAL A 119 -1.08 -18.07 -13.64
CA VAL A 119 -1.58 -16.91 -14.41
C VAL A 119 -2.85 -16.37 -13.78
N VAL A 120 -2.93 -15.05 -13.58
CA VAL A 120 -4.16 -14.36 -13.16
C VAL A 120 -5.12 -14.26 -14.34
N LYS A 121 -6.28 -14.87 -14.24
CA LYS A 121 -7.32 -14.88 -15.28
C LYS A 121 -8.31 -13.72 -15.13
N ASP A 122 -8.58 -13.31 -13.89
CA ASP A 122 -9.47 -12.20 -13.60
C ASP A 122 -8.94 -11.36 -12.43
N ILE A 123 -8.38 -10.18 -12.74
CA ILE A 123 -7.88 -9.25 -11.73
C ILE A 123 -9.01 -8.60 -10.90
N GLU A 124 -10.23 -8.52 -11.44
CA GLU A 124 -11.36 -7.92 -10.73
C GLU A 124 -11.96 -8.87 -9.68
N ALA A 125 -11.79 -10.18 -9.87
CA ALA A 125 -12.16 -11.18 -8.87
C ALA A 125 -11.22 -11.19 -7.64
N LEU A 126 -10.01 -10.65 -7.77
CA LEU A 126 -9.14 -10.39 -6.62
C LEU A 126 -9.62 -9.14 -5.88
N LYS A 127 -10.26 -9.37 -4.72
CA LYS A 127 -10.76 -8.29 -3.87
C LYS A 127 -9.61 -7.38 -3.43
N LYS A 128 -9.87 -6.07 -3.45
CA LYS A 128 -8.89 -5.04 -3.06
C LYS A 128 -8.52 -5.21 -1.59
N GLY A 129 -7.22 -5.14 -1.29
CA GLY A 129 -6.69 -5.27 0.07
C GLY A 129 -6.80 -6.67 0.68
N VAL A 130 -7.18 -7.69 -0.09
CA VAL A 130 -7.20 -9.08 0.37
C VAL A 130 -5.94 -9.80 -0.10
N ASN A 131 -5.26 -10.47 0.84
CA ASN A 131 -4.18 -11.40 0.55
C ASN A 131 -4.75 -12.82 0.45
N TYR A 132 -4.55 -13.46 -0.69
CA TYR A 132 -4.98 -14.83 -0.95
C TYR A 132 -3.80 -15.79 -0.87
N LEU A 133 -3.98 -16.95 -0.27
CA LEU A 133 -2.96 -17.99 -0.25
C LEU A 133 -3.28 -19.06 -1.28
N VAL A 134 -2.30 -19.40 -2.12
CA VAL A 134 -2.38 -20.48 -3.11
C VAL A 134 -1.26 -21.48 -2.83
N PRO A 135 -1.56 -22.56 -2.08
CA PRO A 135 -0.63 -23.66 -1.87
C PRO A 135 -0.49 -24.47 -3.16
N ILE A 136 0.73 -24.63 -3.65
CA ILE A 136 1.04 -25.40 -4.86
C ILE A 136 1.94 -26.56 -4.46
N ARG A 137 1.40 -27.77 -4.53
CA ARG A 137 2.10 -29.01 -4.21
C ARG A 137 2.76 -29.60 -5.45
N LEU A 138 4.01 -30.02 -5.30
CA LEU A 138 4.70 -30.89 -6.24
C LEU A 138 4.44 -32.35 -5.89
N VAL A 139 4.00 -33.12 -6.88
CA VAL A 139 3.89 -34.58 -6.83
C VAL A 139 4.88 -35.16 -7.82
N SER A 140 5.67 -36.14 -7.40
CA SER A 140 6.55 -36.88 -8.32
C SER A 140 5.81 -38.07 -8.90
N ASN A 141 5.88 -38.21 -10.22
CA ASN A 141 5.33 -39.37 -10.93
C ASN A 141 6.31 -40.57 -10.93
N ALA A 142 7.56 -40.36 -10.51
CA ALA A 142 8.62 -41.36 -10.54
C ALA A 142 9.09 -41.72 -9.13
N LYS A 143 8.94 -43.00 -8.74
CA LYS A 143 9.48 -43.52 -7.46
C LYS A 143 11.00 -43.31 -7.31
N ARG A 144 11.72 -43.18 -8.43
CA ARG A 144 13.16 -42.93 -8.46
C ARG A 144 13.54 -41.53 -7.98
N TYR A 145 12.62 -40.57 -8.11
CA TYR A 145 12.87 -39.16 -7.79
C TYR A 145 11.81 -38.67 -6.78
N PRO A 146 11.93 -39.02 -5.48
CA PRO A 146 10.97 -38.55 -4.48
C PRO A 146 11.02 -37.03 -4.36
N VAL A 147 9.91 -36.45 -3.89
CA VAL A 147 9.87 -35.01 -3.60
C VAL A 147 10.57 -34.76 -2.26
N LEU A 148 11.40 -33.72 -2.18
CA LEU A 148 12.08 -33.32 -0.95
C LEU A 148 11.06 -32.77 0.07
N PRO A 149 10.92 -33.39 1.26
CA PRO A 149 10.01 -32.89 2.29
C PRO A 149 10.37 -31.47 2.72
N GLY A 150 9.37 -30.60 2.82
CA GLY A 150 9.55 -29.19 3.21
C GLY A 150 9.77 -28.24 2.03
N SER A 151 10.09 -28.78 0.85
CA SER A 151 10.15 -28.05 -0.42
C SER A 151 9.21 -28.65 -1.48
N ASP A 152 8.25 -29.45 -1.01
CA ASP A 152 7.18 -30.10 -1.77
C ASP A 152 5.94 -29.20 -1.94
N VAL A 153 5.83 -28.12 -1.17
CA VAL A 153 4.74 -27.14 -1.28
C VAL A 153 5.31 -25.72 -1.32
N LEU A 154 4.86 -24.93 -2.30
CA LEU A 154 5.08 -23.50 -2.37
C LEU A 154 3.76 -22.77 -2.06
N TYR A 155 3.77 -21.96 -1.01
CA TYR A 155 2.67 -21.09 -0.63
C TYR A 155 2.84 -19.74 -1.33
N VAL A 156 2.01 -19.48 -2.34
CA VAL A 156 2.03 -18.19 -3.05
C VAL A 156 0.99 -17.26 -2.41
N VAL A 157 1.43 -16.17 -1.81
CA VAL A 157 0.54 -15.09 -1.38
C VAL A 157 0.29 -14.17 -2.56
N ILE A 158 -0.94 -14.17 -3.06
CA ILE A 158 -1.38 -13.35 -4.18
C ILE A 158 -2.17 -12.16 -3.67
N ASN A 159 -1.84 -10.96 -4.15
CA ASN A 159 -2.63 -9.77 -3.91
C ASN A 159 -2.76 -8.92 -5.18
N ARG A 160 -3.74 -8.02 -5.17
CA ARG A 160 -3.97 -7.06 -6.23
C ARG A 160 -3.27 -5.75 -5.92
N THR A 161 -2.35 -5.34 -6.78
CA THR A 161 -1.81 -3.98 -6.80
C THR A 161 -2.85 -3.04 -7.40
N LEU A 162 -3.18 -1.98 -6.67
CA LEU A 162 -4.05 -0.91 -7.18
C LEU A 162 -3.20 0.09 -7.96
N LEU A 163 -3.50 0.23 -9.26
CA LEU A 163 -2.86 1.20 -10.14
C LEU A 163 -3.85 2.31 -10.45
N MET A 164 -3.41 3.55 -10.35
CA MET A 164 -4.21 4.73 -10.64
C MET A 164 -3.46 5.66 -11.59
N ASN A 165 -4.20 6.32 -12.48
CA ASN A 165 -3.67 7.51 -13.14
C ASN A 165 -3.80 8.67 -12.15
N VAL A 166 -2.89 9.64 -12.21
CA VAL A 166 -2.97 10.83 -11.35
C VAL A 166 -2.68 12.09 -12.16
N PRO A 167 -3.36 13.20 -11.86
CA PRO A 167 -3.11 14.48 -12.50
C PRO A 167 -1.75 15.04 -12.05
N LYS A 168 -1.10 15.74 -12.95
CA LYS A 168 0.14 16.46 -12.68
C LYS A 168 -0.15 17.97 -12.68
N PHE A 169 -0.31 18.56 -11.50
CA PHE A 169 -0.54 20.00 -11.34
C PHE A 169 0.78 20.76 -11.50
N ASN A 170 0.86 21.63 -12.50
CA ASN A 170 2.09 22.35 -12.87
C ASN A 170 2.27 23.71 -12.15
N GLY A 171 1.42 24.04 -11.19
CA GLY A 171 1.39 25.35 -10.55
C GLY A 171 0.47 26.38 -11.21
N GLU A 172 -0.36 25.97 -12.17
CA GLU A 172 -1.30 26.88 -12.87
C GLU A 172 -2.73 26.32 -12.96
N ASN A 173 -2.90 25.02 -12.72
CA ASN A 173 -4.20 24.34 -12.79
C ASN A 173 -4.55 23.62 -11.48
N TYR A 174 -5.84 23.36 -11.36
CA TYR A 174 -6.47 22.71 -10.22
C TYR A 174 -7.79 22.07 -10.65
N PHE A 175 -8.44 21.35 -9.75
CA PHE A 175 -9.86 21.02 -9.88
C PHE A 175 -10.69 21.82 -8.90
N LYS A 176 -11.86 22.29 -9.35
CA LYS A 176 -12.88 22.97 -8.56
C LYS A 176 -14.13 22.13 -8.51
N VAL A 177 -14.67 21.99 -7.32
CA VAL A 177 -15.99 21.44 -7.04
C VAL A 177 -16.86 22.60 -6.56
N ASN A 178 -18.04 22.74 -7.14
CA ASN A 178 -19.03 23.72 -6.68
C ASN A 178 -20.21 22.95 -6.06
N PHE A 179 -20.36 23.07 -4.75
CA PHE A 179 -21.45 22.49 -4.00
C PHE A 179 -22.70 23.33 -4.16
N LYS A 180 -23.85 22.68 -4.33
CA LYS A 180 -25.14 23.37 -4.46
C LYS A 180 -25.57 23.95 -3.11
N ASP A 181 -26.39 24.99 -3.13
CA ASP A 181 -26.91 25.65 -1.91
C ASP A 181 -27.47 24.67 -0.88
N ASN A 182 -28.25 23.68 -1.33
CA ASN A 182 -28.82 22.66 -0.46
C ASN A 182 -27.75 21.79 0.24
N ASP A 183 -26.60 21.57 -0.39
CA ASP A 183 -25.49 20.82 0.20
C ASP A 183 -24.68 21.71 1.14
N VAL A 184 -24.41 22.96 0.73
CA VAL A 184 -23.76 23.97 1.59
C VAL A 184 -24.54 24.19 2.88
N SER A 185 -25.87 24.15 2.84
CA SER A 185 -26.72 24.26 4.03
C SER A 185 -26.45 23.16 5.07
N LYS A 186 -26.08 21.95 4.61
CA LYS A 186 -25.70 20.81 5.48
C LYS A 186 -24.30 20.98 6.07
N PHE A 187 -23.46 21.80 5.44
CA PHE A 187 -22.10 22.08 5.86
C PHE A 187 -21.99 23.31 6.77
N GLN A 188 -23.08 23.74 7.40
CA GLN A 188 -23.05 24.85 8.36
C GLN A 188 -22.96 24.30 9.80
N ASN A 189 -22.14 24.95 10.62
CA ASN A 189 -21.95 24.65 12.04
C ASN A 189 -21.54 23.20 12.33
N LEU A 190 -20.63 22.66 11.53
CA LEU A 190 -20.08 21.32 11.71
C LEU A 190 -19.28 21.21 13.01
N ASP A 191 -19.48 20.10 13.70
CA ASP A 191 -18.75 19.68 14.91
C ASP A 191 -17.63 18.70 14.61
N ALA A 192 -17.72 18.07 13.45
CA ALA A 192 -16.76 17.12 12.97
C ALA A 192 -16.77 17.05 11.45
N PHE A 193 -15.59 16.93 10.85
CA PHE A 193 -15.42 16.63 9.42
C PHE A 193 -13.99 16.11 9.19
N THR A 194 -13.77 15.54 8.01
CA THR A 194 -12.44 15.17 7.55
C THR A 194 -12.24 15.59 6.10
N ILE A 195 -11.11 16.21 5.81
CA ILE A 195 -10.62 16.40 4.43
C ILE A 195 -9.35 15.58 4.32
N GLU A 196 -9.23 14.76 3.28
CA GLU A 196 -8.04 13.94 3.08
C GLU A 196 -7.70 13.78 1.62
N ALA A 197 -6.43 13.51 1.35
CA ALA A 197 -5.94 13.18 0.02
C ALA A 197 -4.60 12.44 0.11
N ARG A 198 -4.26 11.72 -0.97
CA ARG A 198 -2.86 11.38 -1.26
C ARG A 198 -2.23 12.52 -2.05
N VAL A 199 -1.00 12.89 -1.70
CA VAL A 199 -0.26 13.97 -2.35
C VAL A 199 1.19 13.56 -2.60
N SER A 200 1.72 13.94 -3.76
CA SER A 200 3.14 13.91 -4.07
C SER A 200 3.58 15.24 -4.67
N MET A 201 4.76 15.73 -4.34
CA MET A 201 5.24 17.05 -4.78
C MET A 201 6.65 16.94 -5.33
N TRP A 202 6.91 17.56 -6.49
CA TRP A 202 8.27 17.67 -7.06
C TRP A 202 8.90 19.03 -6.79
N GLU A 203 8.09 20.03 -6.44
CA GLU A 203 8.55 21.33 -6.00
C GLU A 203 7.81 21.73 -4.72
N PHE A 204 8.55 22.29 -3.77
CA PHE A 204 8.00 22.79 -2.51
C PHE A 204 7.84 24.30 -2.57
N PRO A 205 6.87 24.88 -1.83
CA PRO A 205 6.76 26.33 -1.68
C PRO A 205 8.06 26.93 -1.13
N LYS A 206 8.37 28.15 -1.56
CA LYS A 206 9.58 28.89 -1.15
C LYS A 206 9.17 30.16 -0.42
N TYR A 207 9.93 30.53 0.61
CA TYR A 207 9.66 31.67 1.50
C TYR A 207 9.46 33.04 0.80
N TYR A 208 10.03 33.26 -0.40
CA TYR A 208 9.94 34.54 -1.13
C TYR A 208 9.23 34.43 -2.49
N GLY A 209 8.52 33.33 -2.78
CA GLY A 209 8.01 33.06 -4.13
C GLY A 209 6.67 32.32 -4.20
N GLY A 210 5.83 32.48 -3.18
CA GLY A 210 4.60 31.69 -3.00
C GLY A 210 4.78 30.79 -1.78
N ASN A 211 4.24 31.25 -0.65
CA ASN A 211 4.55 30.69 0.65
C ASN A 211 3.78 29.40 0.93
N LEU A 212 2.64 29.21 0.26
CA LEU A 212 1.77 28.05 0.45
C LEU A 212 1.48 27.35 -0.89
N MET A 213 1.25 26.05 -0.82
CA MET A 213 0.64 25.27 -1.90
C MET A 213 -0.61 24.57 -1.35
N GLY A 214 -1.77 24.81 -1.96
CA GLY A 214 -3.04 24.17 -1.57
C GLY A 214 -3.13 22.74 -2.07
N ILE A 215 -3.45 21.81 -1.17
CA ILE A 215 -3.65 20.40 -1.52
C ILE A 215 -5.13 20.17 -1.79
N ILE A 216 -5.98 20.45 -0.80
CA ILE A 216 -7.41 20.18 -0.87
C ILE A 216 -8.18 20.98 0.20
N GLY A 217 -9.35 21.52 -0.14
CA GLY A 217 -10.28 22.08 0.84
C GLY A 217 -11.11 23.28 0.36
N PHE A 218 -11.63 24.02 1.33
CA PHE A 218 -12.34 25.29 1.19
C PHE A 218 -11.40 26.44 1.60
N PRO A 219 -10.63 27.04 0.67
CA PRO A 219 -9.60 28.01 0.99
C PRO A 219 -10.11 29.46 1.14
N GLU A 220 -11.39 29.73 0.88
CA GLU A 220 -11.92 31.07 0.51
C GLU A 220 -11.51 32.24 1.42
N SER A 221 -11.23 33.38 0.78
CA SER A 221 -10.70 34.61 1.36
C SER A 221 -11.74 35.67 1.73
N GLU A 222 -12.92 35.68 1.09
CA GLU A 222 -13.97 36.66 1.37
C GLU A 222 -14.71 36.34 2.67
N ASN A 223 -14.93 35.05 2.96
CA ASN A 223 -15.56 34.58 4.18
C ASN A 223 -14.61 33.70 4.98
N ILE A 224 -13.52 34.30 5.48
CA ILE A 224 -12.44 33.55 6.14
C ILE A 224 -12.97 32.58 7.21
N GLU A 225 -13.99 32.95 7.99
CA GLU A 225 -14.59 32.11 9.04
C GLU A 225 -15.19 30.78 8.53
N LYS A 226 -15.34 30.60 7.21
CA LYS A 226 -15.91 29.41 6.57
C LYS A 226 -14.91 28.57 5.75
N SER A 227 -13.63 28.69 6.07
CA SER A 227 -12.56 27.99 5.34
C SER A 227 -11.93 26.88 6.17
N ALA A 228 -11.57 25.78 5.49
CA ALA A 228 -10.80 24.67 6.02
C ALA A 228 -10.05 23.97 4.88
N TRP A 229 -8.75 23.78 4.99
CA TRP A 229 -7.95 23.21 3.91
C TRP A 229 -6.63 22.62 4.40
N LEU A 230 -6.17 21.62 3.66
CA LEU A 230 -4.84 21.03 3.76
C LEU A 230 -3.90 21.74 2.78
N PHE A 231 -2.73 22.13 3.26
CA PHE A 231 -1.74 22.84 2.47
C PHE A 231 -0.32 22.52 2.93
N VAL A 232 0.65 22.90 2.10
CA VAL A 232 2.07 22.88 2.45
C VAL A 232 2.53 24.32 2.61
N ASP A 233 3.22 24.59 3.72
CA ASP A 233 3.80 25.90 4.01
C ASP A 233 5.33 25.82 3.89
N GLY A 234 5.91 26.70 3.07
CA GLY A 234 7.36 26.85 2.88
C GLY A 234 8.00 27.83 3.87
N THR A 235 7.21 28.42 4.76
CA THR A 235 7.58 29.37 5.82
C THR A 235 7.35 28.75 7.20
N PRO A 236 8.27 27.90 7.68
CA PRO A 236 8.08 27.19 8.94
C PRO A 236 8.15 28.12 10.16
N ASP A 237 8.44 29.42 10.01
CA ASP A 237 8.42 30.43 11.08
C ASP A 237 7.11 30.38 11.90
N ARG A 238 5.98 30.08 11.24
CA ARG A 238 4.67 29.91 11.89
C ARG A 238 4.64 28.75 12.89
N VAL A 239 5.44 27.73 12.64
CA VAL A 239 5.59 26.55 13.50
C VAL A 239 6.94 26.55 14.22
N GLY A 240 7.57 27.73 14.35
CA GLY A 240 8.81 27.93 15.10
C GLY A 240 10.10 27.50 14.39
N GLY A 241 10.06 27.38 13.05
CA GLY A 241 11.24 27.03 12.25
C GLY A 241 12.03 28.21 11.71
N ALA A 242 13.19 27.89 11.14
CA ALA A 242 14.03 28.81 10.38
C ALA A 242 14.35 28.19 9.02
N GLY A 243 14.40 29.01 7.97
CA GLY A 243 14.73 28.58 6.62
C GLY A 243 13.55 27.98 5.83
N ASN A 244 13.83 27.41 4.66
CA ASN A 244 12.80 26.97 3.70
C ASN A 244 12.44 25.49 3.90
N VAL A 245 12.00 25.10 5.10
CA VAL A 245 11.56 23.72 5.37
C VAL A 245 10.05 23.61 5.13
N PRO A 246 9.60 22.84 4.12
CA PRO A 246 8.18 22.66 3.89
C PRO A 246 7.55 21.88 5.04
N VAL A 247 6.33 22.25 5.43
CA VAL A 247 5.55 21.55 6.44
C VAL A 247 4.12 21.35 5.97
N PHE A 248 3.54 20.17 6.24
CA PHE A 248 2.11 19.98 6.09
C PHE A 248 1.36 20.75 7.17
N MET A 249 0.26 21.37 6.76
CA MET A 249 -0.63 22.12 7.63
C MET A 249 -2.08 21.78 7.34
N PHE A 250 -2.88 21.74 8.40
CA PHE A 250 -4.33 21.75 8.32
C PHE A 250 -4.83 23.02 9.00
N GLY A 251 -5.41 23.93 8.22
CA GLY A 251 -5.85 25.23 8.72
C GLY A 251 -7.34 25.46 8.54
N VAL A 252 -7.91 26.23 9.47
CA VAL A 252 -9.22 26.86 9.34
C VAL A 252 -9.05 28.38 9.48
N LYS A 253 -10.11 29.12 9.11
CA LYS A 253 -10.07 30.58 9.16
C LYS A 253 -8.88 31.14 8.38
N GLN A 254 -8.86 30.77 7.10
CA GLN A 254 -7.75 30.82 6.16
C GLN A 254 -6.61 29.96 6.69
N TRP A 255 -5.82 30.47 7.62
CA TRP A 255 -4.76 29.73 8.30
C TRP A 255 -4.45 30.41 9.64
N SER A 256 -5.40 31.19 10.18
CA SER A 256 -5.20 31.86 11.47
C SER A 256 -5.30 30.89 12.65
N VAL A 257 -5.90 29.72 12.44
CA VAL A 257 -5.87 28.59 13.36
C VAL A 257 -5.48 27.34 12.57
N TYR A 258 -4.47 26.60 13.04
CA TYR A 258 -3.91 25.49 12.28
C TYR A 258 -3.26 24.44 13.16
N ALA A 259 -3.26 23.20 12.68
CA ALA A 259 -2.40 22.13 13.15
C ALA A 259 -1.24 21.95 12.16
N GLY A 260 -0.01 22.09 12.66
CA GLY A 260 1.23 21.89 11.90
C GLY A 260 2.43 22.02 12.84
N LYS A 261 3.52 21.30 12.55
CA LYS A 261 4.77 21.39 13.32
C LYS A 261 5.98 20.98 12.49
N LEU A 262 7.18 21.30 12.97
CA LEU A 262 8.43 20.72 12.47
C LEU A 262 8.60 19.27 12.91
N GLY A 263 9.50 18.55 12.24
CA GLY A 263 9.92 17.20 12.62
C GLY A 263 9.43 16.09 11.69
N PHE A 264 8.75 16.44 10.60
CA PHE A 264 8.52 15.52 9.48
C PHE A 264 9.30 16.02 8.26
N THR A 265 10.14 15.15 7.70
CA THR A 265 10.95 15.47 6.54
C THR A 265 10.17 15.08 5.28
N LEU A 266 9.76 16.08 4.50
CA LEU A 266 9.14 15.85 3.20
C LEU A 266 10.23 15.59 2.16
N ALA A 267 10.05 14.52 1.40
CA ALA A 267 10.88 14.16 0.26
C ALA A 267 10.11 14.44 -1.04
N LYS A 268 10.84 14.90 -2.05
CA LYS A 268 10.26 15.15 -3.37
C LYS A 268 9.91 13.83 -4.05
N ASN A 269 8.82 13.82 -4.80
CA ASN A 269 8.30 12.68 -5.55
C ASN A 269 7.90 11.47 -4.68
N GLU A 270 7.87 11.63 -3.35
CA GLU A 270 7.28 10.65 -2.44
C GLU A 270 5.78 10.89 -2.32
N TRP A 271 5.04 9.82 -2.03
CA TRP A 271 3.60 9.89 -1.79
C TRP A 271 3.34 9.91 -0.29
N TYR A 272 2.50 10.85 0.12
CA TYR A 272 1.99 10.94 1.48
C TYR A 272 0.47 10.87 1.46
N HIS A 273 -0.12 10.15 2.39
CA HIS A 273 -1.53 10.39 2.74
C HIS A 273 -1.59 11.47 3.81
N VAL A 274 -2.39 12.51 3.58
CA VAL A 274 -2.59 13.61 4.52
C VAL A 274 -4.07 13.76 4.82
N ALA A 275 -4.41 13.89 6.09
CA ALA A 275 -5.78 14.09 6.54
C ALA A 275 -5.88 15.17 7.61
N GLY A 276 -6.79 16.11 7.40
CA GLY A 276 -7.21 17.11 8.37
C GLY A 276 -8.54 16.70 8.97
N VAL A 277 -8.55 16.36 10.25
CA VAL A 277 -9.74 15.96 11.00
C VAL A 277 -10.09 17.07 11.99
N PHE A 278 -11.31 17.59 11.91
CA PHE A 278 -11.88 18.42 12.97
C PHE A 278 -12.79 17.56 13.82
N SER A 279 -12.60 17.57 15.14
CA SER A 279 -13.46 16.87 16.10
C SER A 279 -13.15 17.34 17.52
N ASN A 280 -14.14 17.31 18.42
CA ASN A 280 -13.95 17.59 19.84
C ASN A 280 -13.21 18.92 20.11
N ASN A 281 -13.55 19.96 19.34
CA ASN A 281 -12.90 21.27 19.40
C ASN A 281 -11.39 21.26 19.11
N LYS A 282 -10.92 20.30 18.31
CA LYS A 282 -9.52 20.20 17.88
C LYS A 282 -9.42 20.02 16.37
N LEU A 283 -8.42 20.67 15.79
CA LEU A 283 -7.87 20.33 14.49
C LEU A 283 -6.79 19.28 14.69
N LEU A 284 -6.83 18.20 13.92
CA LEU A 284 -5.91 17.09 13.98
C LEU A 284 -5.34 16.87 12.57
N LEU A 285 -4.03 16.95 12.43
CA LEU A 285 -3.32 16.67 11.18
C LEU A 285 -2.69 15.28 11.28
N TYR A 286 -3.03 14.40 10.34
CA TYR A 286 -2.46 13.07 10.19
C TYR A 286 -1.60 13.00 8.93
N ILE A 287 -0.48 12.29 9.03
CA ILE A 287 0.38 11.93 7.90
C ILE A 287 0.54 10.41 7.93
N ASP A 288 0.19 9.75 6.83
CA ASP A 288 0.18 8.28 6.70
C ASP A 288 -0.57 7.57 7.85
N GLY A 289 -1.70 8.18 8.25
CA GLY A 289 -2.53 7.70 9.35
C GLY A 289 -2.00 7.95 10.75
N ILE A 290 -0.79 8.52 10.90
CA ILE A 290 -0.19 8.83 12.20
C ILE A 290 -0.52 10.28 12.57
N LEU A 291 -1.05 10.50 13.78
CA LEU A 291 -1.32 11.85 14.28
C LEU A 291 0.00 12.62 14.37
N PHE A 292 0.09 13.71 13.61
CA PHE A 292 1.30 14.51 13.50
C PHE A 292 1.21 15.77 14.38
N ALA A 293 0.13 16.53 14.26
CA ALA A 293 -0.07 17.77 15.00
C ALA A 293 -1.53 17.95 15.40
N GLU A 294 -1.77 18.74 16.46
CA GLU A 294 -3.10 19.17 16.84
C GLU A 294 -3.12 20.63 17.28
N ALA A 295 -4.30 21.26 17.20
CA ALA A 295 -4.53 22.61 17.70
C ALA A 295 -5.96 22.75 18.23
N GLU A 296 -6.15 23.57 19.27
CA GLU A 296 -7.49 23.87 19.78
C GLU A 296 -8.27 24.79 18.84
N TYR A 297 -9.53 24.45 18.60
CA TYR A 297 -10.49 25.32 17.93
C TYR A 297 -11.89 25.08 18.49
N LYS A 298 -12.34 25.96 19.40
CA LYS A 298 -13.58 25.81 20.18
C LYS A 298 -14.83 26.36 19.50
N LYS A 299 -14.73 26.64 18.20
CA LYS A 299 -15.85 27.15 17.39
C LYS A 299 -16.27 26.10 16.38
N LYS A 300 -17.51 26.22 15.93
CA LYS A 300 -18.05 25.43 14.82
C LYS A 300 -17.40 25.87 13.51
N VAL A 301 -17.32 24.96 12.54
CA VAL A 301 -16.83 25.28 11.19
C VAL A 301 -18.00 25.22 10.23
N SER A 302 -18.09 26.20 9.34
CA SER A 302 -19.01 26.15 8.21
C SER A 302 -18.21 26.15 6.91
N PHE A 303 -18.76 25.59 5.84
CA PHE A 303 -18.14 25.67 4.52
C PHE A 303 -18.89 26.59 3.57
N THR A 304 -18.17 26.99 2.53
CA THR A 304 -18.69 27.73 1.38
C THR A 304 -19.01 26.75 0.26
N GLU A 305 -19.47 27.24 -0.89
CA GLU A 305 -19.79 26.41 -2.05
C GLU A 305 -18.54 25.91 -2.80
N ASN A 306 -17.40 26.60 -2.66
CA ASN A 306 -16.25 26.39 -3.52
C ASN A 306 -15.17 25.54 -2.83
N PHE A 307 -14.98 24.33 -3.33
CA PHE A 307 -13.95 23.40 -2.88
C PHE A 307 -12.93 23.17 -3.98
N TYR A 308 -11.66 23.09 -3.61
CA TYR A 308 -10.55 23.05 -4.55
C TYR A 308 -9.61 21.89 -4.23
N ILE A 309 -9.04 21.33 -5.29
CA ILE A 309 -8.00 20.30 -5.22
C ILE A 309 -6.83 20.78 -6.08
N GLY A 310 -5.64 20.87 -5.48
CA GLY A 310 -4.41 21.32 -6.14
C GLY A 310 -4.22 22.84 -6.19
N ALA A 311 -5.04 23.64 -5.49
CA ALA A 311 -4.84 25.07 -5.34
C ALA A 311 -5.61 25.64 -4.15
N ALA A 312 -5.36 26.92 -3.85
CA ALA A 312 -6.24 27.74 -3.01
C ALA A 312 -6.57 29.09 -3.70
N PRO A 313 -7.43 29.08 -4.73
CA PRO A 313 -7.81 30.30 -5.46
C PRO A 313 -8.53 31.30 -4.55
N GLY A 314 -8.31 32.59 -4.81
CA GLY A 314 -8.84 33.68 -3.98
C GLY A 314 -7.98 34.01 -2.76
N VAL A 315 -7.04 33.14 -2.40
CA VAL A 315 -6.03 33.43 -1.38
C VAL A 315 -4.74 33.90 -2.05
N GLN A 316 -4.40 35.19 -1.90
CA GLN A 316 -3.21 35.79 -2.55
C GLN A 316 -3.14 35.40 -4.04
N ASP A 317 -1.98 34.93 -4.53
CA ASP A 317 -1.74 34.50 -5.91
C ASP A 317 -2.20 33.05 -6.20
N GLY A 318 -3.22 32.55 -5.49
CA GLY A 318 -3.92 31.29 -5.78
C GLY A 318 -3.25 29.99 -5.30
N PHE A 319 -2.03 30.06 -4.76
CA PHE A 319 -1.32 28.96 -4.08
C PHE A 319 -1.45 27.59 -4.75
N PHE A 320 -1.13 27.56 -6.04
CA PHE A 320 -1.22 26.37 -6.88
C PHE A 320 -0.19 25.32 -6.50
N LEU A 321 -0.61 24.06 -6.51
CA LEU A 321 0.24 22.91 -6.21
C LEU A 321 1.17 22.61 -7.40
N LYS A 322 2.41 22.25 -7.07
CA LYS A 322 3.37 21.63 -8.01
C LYS A 322 3.58 20.17 -7.62
N GLY A 323 2.58 19.36 -7.96
CA GLY A 323 2.43 18.03 -7.41
C GLY A 323 1.28 17.25 -8.05
N SER A 324 1.03 16.07 -7.52
CA SER A 324 -0.09 15.21 -7.86
C SER A 324 -0.96 14.99 -6.63
N VAL A 325 -2.27 14.92 -6.84
CA VAL A 325 -3.25 14.53 -5.82
C VAL A 325 -4.04 13.34 -6.34
N SER A 326 -4.29 12.37 -5.47
CA SER A 326 -5.23 11.28 -5.71
C SER A 326 -6.03 10.97 -4.47
N GLU A 327 -7.09 10.17 -4.61
CA GLU A 327 -7.91 9.74 -3.47
C GLU A 327 -8.40 10.92 -2.59
N ALA A 328 -8.78 12.02 -3.24
CA ALA A 328 -9.27 13.23 -2.61
C ALA A 328 -10.69 13.02 -2.07
N ARG A 329 -10.92 13.34 -0.79
CA ARG A 329 -12.21 13.07 -0.13
C ARG A 329 -12.61 14.15 0.85
N LEU A 330 -13.92 14.33 0.97
CA LEU A 330 -14.59 15.12 2.01
C LEU A 330 -15.54 14.22 2.79
N TRP A 331 -15.41 14.24 4.11
CA TRP A 331 -16.28 13.53 5.04
C TRP A 331 -17.00 14.50 5.97
N THR A 332 -18.30 14.31 6.18
CA THR A 332 -19.12 15.04 7.17
C THR A 332 -19.02 14.46 8.59
N ARG A 333 -17.95 13.69 8.84
CA ARG A 333 -17.62 13.11 10.15
C ARG A 333 -16.11 13.11 10.38
N ALA A 334 -15.72 12.94 11.63
CA ALA A 334 -14.34 12.66 11.98
C ALA A 334 -13.98 11.21 11.65
N LEU A 335 -12.94 11.01 10.84
CA LEU A 335 -12.29 9.71 10.70
C LEU A 335 -11.43 9.42 11.93
N THR A 336 -11.39 8.15 12.32
CA THR A 336 -10.56 7.67 13.43
C THR A 336 -9.13 7.40 12.96
N ALA A 337 -8.17 7.42 13.90
CA ALA A 337 -6.80 7.01 13.60
C ALA A 337 -6.70 5.57 13.09
N ALA A 338 -7.62 4.68 13.46
CA ALA A 338 -7.64 3.30 12.96
C ALA A 338 -8.03 3.24 11.48
N GLU A 339 -9.07 4.00 11.09
CA GLU A 339 -9.47 4.13 9.67
C GLU A 339 -8.33 4.71 8.83
N LEU A 340 -7.72 5.81 9.28
CA LEU A 340 -6.65 6.49 8.53
C LEU A 340 -5.36 5.66 8.43
N ARG A 341 -5.06 4.80 9.41
CA ARG A 341 -3.90 3.89 9.38
C ARG A 341 -4.10 2.70 8.47
N ASN A 342 -5.34 2.35 8.11
CA ASN A 342 -5.59 1.23 7.23
C ASN A 342 -4.99 1.52 5.84
N PRO A 343 -4.00 0.73 5.35
CA PRO A 343 -3.39 0.96 4.05
C PRO A 343 -4.42 0.97 2.91
N LEU A 344 -5.44 0.10 2.98
CA LEU A 344 -6.50 0.06 2.00
C LEU A 344 -7.29 1.37 1.98
N HIS A 345 -7.61 1.97 3.13
CA HIS A 345 -8.32 3.25 3.22
C HIS A 345 -7.58 4.35 2.44
N ARG A 346 -6.25 4.39 2.54
CA ARG A 346 -5.44 5.38 1.81
C ARG A 346 -5.54 5.23 0.29
N CYS A 347 -5.92 4.06 -0.20
CA CYS A 347 -6.00 3.71 -1.61
C CYS A 347 -7.41 3.62 -2.17
N PHE A 348 -8.38 3.33 -1.31
CA PHE A 348 -9.73 2.97 -1.69
C PHE A 348 -10.65 3.02 -0.47
N VAL A 349 -11.85 3.55 -0.66
CA VAL A 349 -12.96 3.42 0.28
C VAL A 349 -14.22 3.04 -0.49
N GLU A 350 -15.15 2.37 0.19
CA GLU A 350 -16.46 2.09 -0.37
C GLU A 350 -17.23 3.40 -0.56
N VAL A 351 -17.88 3.56 -1.71
CA VAL A 351 -18.47 4.83 -2.14
C VAL A 351 -19.73 5.22 -1.36
N ASP A 352 -20.35 4.25 -0.70
CA ASP A 352 -21.53 4.40 0.18
C ASP A 352 -21.15 4.49 1.66
N SER A 353 -19.85 4.62 1.98
CA SER A 353 -19.36 4.77 3.34
C SER A 353 -20.08 5.91 4.07
N LYS A 354 -20.59 5.63 5.26
CA LYS A 354 -21.35 6.60 6.06
C LYS A 354 -20.56 7.90 6.25
N GLY A 355 -21.18 9.03 5.89
CA GLY A 355 -20.60 10.36 6.04
C GLY A 355 -19.56 10.72 4.98
N LEU A 356 -19.35 9.90 3.95
CA LEU A 356 -18.57 10.29 2.77
C LEU A 356 -19.42 11.23 1.90
N GLU A 357 -19.02 12.48 1.81
CA GLU A 357 -19.77 13.50 1.08
C GLU A 357 -19.30 13.61 -0.38
N GLY A 358 -17.98 13.62 -0.59
CA GLY A 358 -17.39 13.67 -1.92
C GLY A 358 -16.15 12.78 -2.00
N TYR A 359 -15.99 12.10 -3.13
CA TYR A 359 -14.85 11.21 -3.37
C TYR A 359 -14.38 11.32 -4.82
N TRP A 360 -13.20 11.92 -5.00
CA TRP A 360 -12.54 12.10 -6.27
C TRP A 360 -11.24 11.30 -6.28
N LYS A 361 -11.25 10.16 -6.98
CA LYS A 361 -10.01 9.38 -7.18
C LYS A 361 -9.00 10.13 -8.03
N LEU A 362 -9.50 10.97 -8.94
CA LEU A 362 -8.72 11.72 -9.92
C LEU A 362 -7.89 10.79 -10.80
N ASP A 363 -8.50 9.72 -11.30
CA ASP A 363 -7.89 8.72 -12.18
C ASP A 363 -8.55 8.63 -13.57
N ASP A 364 -9.57 9.47 -13.80
CA ASP A 364 -10.43 9.48 -14.98
C ASP A 364 -9.72 9.99 -16.26
N MET A 365 -8.53 10.59 -16.13
CA MET A 365 -7.81 11.27 -17.23
C MET A 365 -8.66 12.32 -17.96
N SER A 366 -9.43 13.11 -17.22
CA SER A 366 -10.46 14.01 -17.73
C SER A 366 -10.42 15.37 -17.03
N ASP A 367 -10.82 16.43 -17.76
CA ASP A 367 -11.06 17.76 -17.19
C ASP A 367 -12.32 17.81 -16.32
N ASN A 368 -13.18 16.79 -16.40
CA ASN A 368 -14.33 16.58 -15.52
C ASN A 368 -14.13 15.25 -14.79
N CYS A 369 -13.54 15.31 -13.61
CA CYS A 369 -13.29 14.16 -12.75
C CYS A 369 -14.56 13.81 -11.96
N LYS A 370 -14.86 12.52 -11.92
CA LYS A 370 -16.09 11.99 -11.34
C LYS A 370 -16.07 12.10 -9.81
N ASP A 371 -17.23 12.45 -9.25
CA ASP A 371 -17.56 12.16 -7.85
C ASP A 371 -18.09 10.73 -7.74
N TYR A 372 -17.32 9.88 -7.07
CA TYR A 372 -17.61 8.46 -6.93
C TYR A 372 -18.75 8.15 -5.95
N THR A 373 -19.14 9.10 -5.09
CA THR A 373 -20.28 8.94 -4.17
C THR A 373 -21.63 8.95 -4.89
N GLY A 374 -21.68 9.56 -6.07
CA GLY A 374 -22.93 9.76 -6.82
C GLY A 374 -23.75 10.97 -6.35
N HIS A 375 -23.26 11.79 -5.42
CA HIS A 375 -23.94 13.01 -4.98
C HIS A 375 -23.89 14.15 -6.01
N GLY A 376 -23.04 14.01 -7.04
CA GLY A 376 -23.00 14.92 -8.18
C GLY A 376 -22.04 16.08 -7.99
N HIS A 377 -21.05 15.91 -7.12
CA HIS A 377 -20.02 16.92 -6.83
C HIS A 377 -18.86 16.85 -7.81
N THR A 378 -19.13 16.87 -9.11
CA THR A 378 -18.09 16.73 -10.17
C THR A 378 -16.95 17.73 -9.97
N ALA A 379 -15.71 17.24 -10.02
CA ALA A 379 -14.51 18.06 -9.95
C ALA A 379 -14.11 18.53 -11.36
N VAL A 380 -14.22 19.82 -11.63
CA VAL A 380 -14.00 20.43 -12.94
C VAL A 380 -12.66 21.16 -12.96
N LYS A 381 -11.86 20.94 -14.01
CA LYS A 381 -10.58 21.61 -14.18
C LYS A 381 -10.78 23.12 -14.23
N GLY A 382 -9.96 23.83 -13.45
CA GLY A 382 -9.77 25.27 -13.53
C GLY A 382 -8.31 25.65 -13.77
N GLY A 383 -8.05 26.96 -13.82
CA GLY A 383 -6.73 27.52 -14.07
C GLY A 383 -6.27 27.38 -15.52
N GLU A 384 -4.98 27.55 -15.76
CA GLU A 384 -4.37 27.57 -17.09
C GLU A 384 -3.64 26.26 -17.44
N GLY A 385 -3.28 26.10 -18.71
CA GLY A 385 -2.56 24.92 -19.21
C GLY A 385 -3.38 23.63 -19.25
N LYS A 386 -2.82 22.56 -19.82
CA LYS A 386 -3.44 21.22 -19.81
C LYS A 386 -2.95 20.43 -18.58
N ILE A 387 -3.81 19.59 -18.02
CA ILE A 387 -3.39 18.62 -17.00
C ILE A 387 -2.70 17.45 -17.71
N GLU A 388 -1.43 17.25 -17.41
CA GLU A 388 -0.69 16.03 -17.77
C GLU A 388 -1.03 14.91 -16.77
N TRP A 389 -0.82 13.65 -17.16
CA TRP A 389 -1.20 12.49 -16.35
C TRP A 389 -0.03 11.54 -16.19
N ILE A 390 0.22 11.13 -14.95
CA ILE A 390 1.15 10.04 -14.62
C ILE A 390 0.30 8.76 -14.58
N LYS A 391 0.67 7.77 -15.39
CA LYS A 391 -0.10 6.53 -15.53
C LYS A 391 0.41 5.43 -14.62
N GLU A 392 -0.49 4.52 -14.27
CA GLU A 392 -0.17 3.28 -13.55
C GLU A 392 0.63 3.52 -12.25
N VAL A 393 0.32 4.59 -11.52
CA VAL A 393 0.93 4.88 -10.23
C VAL A 393 0.42 3.86 -9.22
N PRO A 394 1.30 3.06 -8.58
CA PRO A 394 0.86 2.13 -7.57
C PRO A 394 0.36 2.86 -6.32
N CYS A 395 -0.68 2.30 -5.72
CA CYS A 395 -1.02 2.61 -4.35
C CYS A 395 -0.20 1.75 -3.39
N PRO A 396 0.43 2.33 -2.35
CA PRO A 396 1.30 1.62 -1.42
C PRO A 396 0.57 0.63 -0.51
#